data_AF-A0A7C3IKI3-F1
#
_entry.id   AF-A0A7C3IKI3-F1
#
_cell.length_a   1.000
_cell.length_b   1.000
_cell.length_c   1.000
_cell.angle_alpha   90.00
_cell.angle_beta   90.00
_cell.angle_gamma   90.00
#
_symmetry.space_group_name_H-M   'P 1'
#
loop_
_entity.id
_entity.type
_entity.pdbx_description
1 polymer ?
#
loop_
_entity_poly.entity_id
_entity_poly.type
_entity_poly.pdbx_seq_one_letter_code
_entity_poly.pdbx_strand_id
1 'polypeptide(L)'
;KVAQSEFAEAGKILDAAQAAYVQATAEEKAAESLLDYTVIRAPMDGLITSRRAEIGDIITPGTPIFNMVDLHHIWVAAWIDQALIASLKEGQSAAIRLRSGRQFAGKIARLNKEADTVTRELEVDVLFEQLPDPLIIGEEAEVFIATAEERGPAIPLSALMIRDGKTGVLVVEKNTTAFREVSLGLQNDKMALVVKGLSEGELVVIEPGGLKPAQKVRTVI
;
A
#
# COMPACT_ATOMS: atom_id res chain seq x y z
N LYS A 1 -39.25 28.50 67.32
CA LYS A 1 -37.89 27.92 67.39
C LYS A 1 -37.90 26.40 67.14
N VAL A 2 -38.81 25.63 67.75
CA VAL A 2 -38.90 24.16 67.55
C VAL A 2 -39.18 23.78 66.08
N ALA A 3 -40.14 24.43 65.41
CA ALA A 3 -40.48 24.14 64.00
C ALA A 3 -39.35 24.38 62.98
N GLN A 4 -38.40 25.29 63.26
CA GLN A 4 -37.22 25.49 62.38
C GLN A 4 -36.20 24.37 62.55
N SER A 5 -36.06 23.81 63.76
CA SER A 5 -35.16 22.70 64.03
C SER A 5 -35.65 21.41 63.38
N GLU A 6 -36.95 21.11 63.49
CA GLU A 6 -37.57 19.94 62.89
C GLU A 6 -37.51 19.99 61.35
N PHE A 7 -37.72 21.17 60.75
CA PHE A 7 -37.59 21.35 59.30
C PHE A 7 -36.14 21.15 58.83
N ALA A 8 -35.15 21.67 59.56
CA ALA A 8 -33.74 21.47 59.24
C ALA A 8 -33.31 20.01 59.37
N GLU A 9 -33.87 19.27 60.35
CA GLU A 9 -33.63 17.84 60.53
C GLU A 9 -34.26 17.01 59.40
N ALA A 10 -35.51 17.30 59.03
CA ALA A 10 -36.16 16.67 57.89
C ALA A 10 -35.41 16.93 56.56
N GLY A 11 -34.89 18.15 56.36
CA GLY A 11 -34.04 18.49 55.21
C GLY A 11 -32.77 17.63 55.16
N LYS A 12 -32.08 17.46 56.29
CA LYS A 12 -30.88 16.59 56.38
C LYS A 12 -31.19 15.13 56.08
N ILE A 13 -32.36 14.62 56.52
CA ILE A 13 -32.79 13.25 56.23
C ILE A 13 -33.06 13.09 54.72
N LEU A 14 -33.73 14.06 54.10
CA LEU A 14 -33.97 14.04 52.65
C LEU A 14 -32.65 14.08 51.87
N ASP A 15 -31.74 14.98 52.23
CA ASP A 15 -30.43 15.09 51.58
C ASP A 15 -29.62 13.79 51.72
N ALA A 16 -29.64 13.17 52.90
CA ALA A 16 -28.98 11.88 53.14
C ALA A 16 -29.61 10.74 52.32
N ALA A 17 -30.95 10.69 52.24
CA ALA A 17 -31.66 9.71 51.43
C ALA A 17 -31.37 9.91 49.93
N GLN A 18 -31.30 11.15 49.47
CA GLN A 18 -30.92 11.49 48.09
C GLN A 18 -29.49 11.08 47.79
N ALA A 19 -28.54 11.35 48.69
CA ALA A 19 -27.15 10.92 48.55
C ALA A 19 -27.02 9.39 48.50
N ALA A 20 -27.75 8.68 49.38
CA ALA A 20 -27.78 7.22 49.39
C ALA A 20 -28.39 6.64 48.10
N TYR A 21 -29.45 7.27 47.58
CA TYR A 21 -30.04 6.89 46.29
C TYR A 21 -29.06 7.06 45.13
N VAL A 22 -28.33 8.19 45.08
CA VAL A 22 -27.30 8.43 44.06
C VAL A 22 -26.17 7.41 44.17
N GLN A 23 -25.74 7.07 45.39
CA GLN A 23 -24.73 6.04 45.61
C GLN A 23 -25.20 4.67 45.12
N ALA A 24 -26.39 4.23 45.53
CA ALA A 24 -26.94 2.94 45.14
C ALA A 24 -27.11 2.83 43.61
N THR A 25 -27.56 3.91 42.95
CA THR A 25 -27.68 3.96 41.49
C THR A 25 -26.32 3.88 40.80
N ALA A 26 -25.28 4.49 41.37
CA ALA A 26 -23.91 4.40 40.84
C ALA A 26 -23.34 2.98 41.00
N GLU A 27 -23.63 2.30 42.11
CA GLU A 27 -23.25 0.92 42.36
C GLU A 27 -23.96 -0.05 41.40
N GLU A 28 -25.26 0.14 41.15
CA GLU A 28 -26.03 -0.62 40.15
C GLU A 28 -25.39 -0.49 38.76
N LYS A 29 -25.15 0.74 38.31
CA LYS A 29 -24.54 1.01 36.99
C LYS A 29 -23.12 0.41 36.85
N ALA A 30 -22.36 0.39 37.94
CA ALA A 30 -21.05 -0.26 37.97
C ALA A 30 -21.18 -1.78 37.84
N ALA A 31 -22.15 -2.40 38.53
CA ALA A 31 -22.44 -3.83 38.42
C ALA A 31 -22.94 -4.21 37.01
N GLU A 32 -23.79 -3.39 36.40
CA GLU A 32 -24.24 -3.57 35.01
C GLU A 32 -23.07 -3.53 34.02
N SER A 33 -22.13 -2.60 34.20
CA SER A 33 -20.94 -2.49 33.36
C SER A 33 -20.03 -3.71 33.49
N LEU A 34 -19.86 -4.23 34.71
CA LEU A 34 -19.10 -5.46 34.96
C LEU A 34 -19.75 -6.69 34.32
N LEU A 35 -21.08 -6.76 34.33
CA LEU A 35 -21.82 -7.81 33.66
C LEU A 35 -21.68 -7.72 32.13
N ASP A 36 -21.74 -6.52 31.55
CA ASP A 36 -21.57 -6.35 30.09
C ASP A 36 -20.16 -6.75 29.63
N TYR A 37 -19.12 -6.50 30.44
CA TYR A 37 -17.75 -6.97 30.17
C TYR A 37 -17.59 -8.49 30.14
N THR A 38 -18.57 -9.27 30.63
CA THR A 38 -18.55 -10.73 30.48
C THR A 38 -18.91 -11.19 29.07
N VAL A 39 -19.54 -10.33 28.27
CA VAL A 39 -19.89 -10.59 26.87
C VAL A 39 -18.90 -9.84 25.97
N ILE A 40 -17.90 -10.57 25.47
CA ILE A 40 -16.93 -9.99 24.55
C ILE A 40 -17.56 -9.83 23.16
N ARG A 41 -17.84 -8.58 22.77
CA ARG A 41 -18.38 -8.22 21.46
C ARG A 41 -17.27 -7.79 20.51
N ALA A 42 -17.41 -8.12 19.24
CA ALA A 42 -16.54 -7.58 18.21
C ALA A 42 -16.81 -6.06 18.06
N PRO A 43 -15.77 -5.21 18.07
CA PRO A 43 -15.95 -3.76 17.94
C PRO A 43 -16.30 -3.32 16.50
N MET A 44 -16.08 -4.20 15.51
CA MET A 44 -16.35 -3.97 14.10
C MET A 44 -16.55 -5.31 13.38
N ASP A 45 -17.11 -5.27 12.17
CA ASP A 45 -17.09 -6.42 11.26
C ASP A 45 -15.66 -6.67 10.77
N GLY A 46 -15.29 -7.94 10.60
CA GLY A 46 -13.95 -8.29 10.15
C GLY A 46 -13.65 -9.78 10.15
N LEU A 47 -12.40 -10.11 9.83
CA LEU A 47 -11.88 -11.47 9.81
C LEU A 47 -11.03 -11.73 11.06
N ILE A 48 -11.35 -12.77 11.82
CA ILE A 48 -10.50 -13.24 12.90
C ILE A 48 -9.27 -13.93 12.30
N THR A 49 -8.08 -13.35 12.51
CA THR A 49 -6.80 -13.88 12.00
C THR A 49 -6.10 -14.79 13.00
N SER A 50 -6.39 -14.62 14.28
CA SER A 50 -5.83 -15.48 15.33
C SER A 50 -6.78 -15.54 16.53
N ARG A 51 -6.89 -16.73 17.12
CA ARG A 51 -7.54 -16.96 18.40
C ARG A 51 -6.46 -17.30 19.42
N ARG A 52 -6.42 -16.53 20.51
CA ARG A 52 -5.39 -16.62 21.56
C ARG A 52 -5.89 -17.20 22.87
N ALA A 53 -7.20 -17.38 23.00
CA ALA A 53 -7.84 -17.99 24.16
C ALA A 53 -8.76 -19.13 23.74
N GLU A 54 -8.75 -20.18 24.55
CA GLU A 54 -9.59 -21.35 24.41
C GLU A 54 -10.71 -21.39 25.46
N ILE A 55 -11.67 -22.28 25.22
CA ILE A 55 -12.76 -22.49 26.17
C ILE A 55 -12.19 -23.10 27.44
N GLY A 56 -12.44 -22.46 28.58
CA GLY A 56 -11.92 -22.87 29.89
C GLY A 56 -10.74 -22.03 30.38
N ASP A 57 -10.18 -21.16 29.53
CA ASP A 57 -9.11 -20.26 29.95
C ASP A 57 -9.61 -19.20 30.94
N ILE A 58 -8.76 -18.85 31.91
CA ILE A 58 -9.00 -17.72 32.82
C ILE A 58 -8.37 -16.48 32.17
N ILE A 59 -9.21 -15.49 31.85
CA ILE A 59 -8.80 -14.26 31.17
C ILE A 59 -8.84 -13.09 32.15
N THR A 60 -7.74 -12.32 32.19
CA THR A 60 -7.67 -11.07 32.95
C THR A 60 -7.87 -9.85 32.02
N PRO A 61 -8.39 -8.72 32.54
CA PRO A 61 -8.54 -7.50 31.74
C PRO A 61 -7.24 -7.09 31.04
N GLY A 62 -7.34 -6.78 29.75
CA GLY A 62 -6.20 -6.44 28.89
C GLY A 62 -5.54 -7.63 28.19
N THR A 63 -5.91 -8.87 28.52
CA THR A 63 -5.42 -10.05 27.78
C THR A 63 -6.09 -10.14 26.41
N PRO A 64 -5.33 -10.17 25.30
CA PRO A 64 -5.90 -10.28 23.96
C PRO A 64 -6.47 -11.69 23.71
N ILE A 65 -7.74 -11.76 23.29
CA ILE A 65 -8.47 -13.02 23.05
C ILE A 65 -8.47 -13.37 21.55
N PHE A 66 -8.71 -12.38 20.70
CA PHE A 66 -8.74 -12.52 19.24
C PHE A 66 -7.97 -11.39 18.58
N ASN A 67 -7.32 -11.70 17.45
CA ASN A 67 -6.88 -10.70 16.51
C ASN A 67 -7.89 -10.66 15.35
N MET A 68 -8.32 -9.46 14.99
CA MET A 68 -9.29 -9.24 13.92
C MET A 68 -8.78 -8.17 12.96
N VAL A 69 -9.10 -8.33 11.68
CA VAL A 69 -8.71 -7.42 10.61
C VAL A 69 -9.95 -6.96 9.86
N ASP A 70 -10.01 -5.65 9.59
CA ASP A 70 -11.04 -5.08 8.71
C ASP A 70 -10.66 -5.33 7.24
N LEU A 71 -11.57 -5.96 6.49
CA LEU A 71 -11.35 -6.30 5.09
C LEU A 71 -11.65 -5.13 4.14
N HIS A 72 -12.31 -4.06 4.59
CA HIS A 72 -12.66 -2.92 3.74
C HIS A 72 -11.49 -1.97 3.52
N HIS A 73 -10.50 -1.99 4.40
CA HIS A 73 -9.34 -1.10 4.37
C HIS A 73 -8.06 -1.94 4.38
N ILE A 74 -7.80 -2.65 3.28
CA ILE A 74 -6.57 -3.41 3.08
C ILE A 74 -5.71 -2.70 2.04
N TRP A 75 -4.49 -2.36 2.44
CA TRP A 75 -3.48 -1.75 1.58
C TRP A 75 -2.15 -2.49 1.72
N VAL A 76 -1.28 -2.25 0.74
CA VAL A 76 0.14 -2.57 0.81
C VAL A 76 0.86 -1.32 1.32
N ALA A 77 1.59 -1.45 2.42
CA ALA A 77 2.55 -0.45 2.86
C ALA A 77 3.84 -0.63 2.04
N ALA A 78 4.21 0.39 1.27
CA ALA A 78 5.42 0.39 0.46
C ALA A 78 6.36 1.51 0.92
N TRP A 79 7.64 1.19 1.10
CA TRP A 79 8.67 2.17 1.45
C TRP A 79 9.33 2.70 0.18
N ILE A 80 9.31 4.02 0.00
CA ILE A 80 9.83 4.70 -1.19
C ILE A 80 10.83 5.77 -0.77
N ASP A 81 11.93 5.90 -1.50
CA ASP A 81 12.93 6.95 -1.29
C ASP A 81 12.26 8.34 -1.33
N GLN A 82 12.56 9.14 -0.30
CA GLN A 82 12.03 10.49 -0.15
C GLN A 82 12.26 11.39 -1.39
N ALA A 83 13.35 11.18 -2.14
CA ALA A 83 13.66 11.93 -3.35
C ALA A 83 12.61 11.77 -4.46
N LEU A 84 11.87 10.65 -4.47
CA LEU A 84 10.88 10.34 -5.49
C LEU A 84 9.47 10.84 -5.15
N ILE A 85 9.21 11.22 -3.90
CA ILE A 85 7.87 11.62 -3.43
C ILE A 85 7.28 12.78 -4.24
N ALA A 86 8.10 13.74 -4.67
CA ALA A 86 7.63 14.90 -5.43
C ALA A 86 6.95 14.52 -6.76
N SER A 87 7.23 13.32 -7.27
CA SER A 87 6.62 12.77 -8.49
C SER A 87 5.35 11.94 -8.23
N LEU A 88 5.04 11.65 -6.97
CA LEU A 88 3.91 10.81 -6.55
C LEU A 88 2.70 11.64 -6.13
N LYS A 89 1.50 11.10 -6.37
CA LYS A 89 0.22 11.72 -5.98
C LYS A 89 -0.77 10.67 -5.48
N GLU A 90 -1.57 11.03 -4.49
CA GLU A 90 -2.72 10.22 -4.09
C GLU A 90 -3.67 10.02 -5.29
N GLY A 91 -4.25 8.81 -5.41
CA GLY A 91 -5.08 8.37 -6.53
C GLY A 91 -4.30 7.85 -7.75
N GLN A 92 -2.97 7.99 -7.78
CA GLN A 92 -2.14 7.50 -8.88
C GLN A 92 -2.16 5.97 -8.98
N SER A 93 -2.23 5.46 -10.20
CA SER A 93 -2.20 4.02 -10.46
C SER A 93 -0.85 3.40 -10.08
N ALA A 94 -0.93 2.20 -9.51
CA ALA A 94 0.21 1.36 -9.15
C ALA A 94 -0.07 -0.09 -9.55
N ALA A 95 0.99 -0.86 -9.79
CA ALA A 95 0.90 -2.30 -9.93
C ALA A 95 1.49 -2.97 -8.68
N ILE A 96 0.75 -3.87 -8.08
CA ILE A 96 1.16 -4.64 -6.91
C ILE A 96 1.53 -6.04 -7.39
N ARG A 97 2.70 -6.52 -7.00
CA ARG A 97 3.15 -7.90 -7.23
C ARG A 97 3.35 -8.58 -5.90
N LEU A 98 2.53 -9.58 -5.61
CA LEU A 98 2.65 -10.37 -4.39
C LEU A 98 3.83 -11.35 -4.51
N ARG A 99 4.33 -11.86 -3.37
CA ARG A 99 5.37 -12.89 -3.31
C ARG A 99 5.05 -14.13 -4.13
N SER A 100 3.77 -14.49 -4.22
CA SER A 100 3.27 -15.56 -5.10
C SER A 100 3.49 -15.32 -6.61
N GLY A 101 3.95 -14.13 -7.02
CA GLY A 101 4.13 -13.71 -8.41
C GLY A 101 2.85 -13.17 -9.06
N ARG A 102 1.70 -13.27 -8.38
CA ARG A 102 0.42 -12.71 -8.82
C ARG A 102 0.48 -11.18 -8.85
N GLN A 103 -0.14 -10.59 -9.86
CA GLN A 103 -0.17 -9.14 -10.06
C GLN A 103 -1.58 -8.60 -9.90
N PHE A 104 -1.69 -7.43 -9.27
CA PHE A 104 -2.94 -6.73 -9.04
C PHE A 104 -2.79 -5.26 -9.40
N ALA A 105 -3.87 -4.68 -9.92
CA ALA A 105 -3.96 -3.23 -10.04
C ALA A 105 -4.22 -2.62 -8.67
N GLY A 106 -3.61 -1.47 -8.41
CA GLY A 106 -3.82 -0.70 -7.21
C GLY A 106 -3.74 0.80 -7.44
N LYS A 107 -4.03 1.55 -6.39
CA LYS A 107 -3.94 3.01 -6.39
C LYS A 107 -3.34 3.51 -5.09
N ILE A 108 -2.51 4.55 -5.18
CA ILE A 108 -2.01 5.24 -4.00
C ILE A 108 -3.20 5.81 -3.24
N ALA A 109 -3.38 5.37 -2.00
CA ALA A 109 -4.42 5.85 -1.11
C ALA A 109 -3.92 6.95 -0.19
N ARG A 110 -2.66 6.84 0.23
CA ARG A 110 -2.04 7.80 1.13
C ARG A 110 -0.55 7.88 0.89
N LEU A 111 -0.05 9.11 0.89
CA LEU A 111 1.37 9.40 1.02
C LEU A 111 1.61 9.85 2.46
N ASN A 112 2.36 9.09 3.25
CA ASN A 112 2.67 9.54 4.61
C ASN A 112 3.50 10.83 4.57
N LYS A 113 3.50 11.58 5.67
CA LYS A 113 4.19 12.88 5.75
C LYS A 113 5.41 12.85 6.66
N GLU A 114 5.70 11.68 7.22
CA GLU A 114 6.82 11.43 8.10
C GLU A 114 7.72 10.39 7.44
N ALA A 115 8.98 10.77 7.20
CA ALA A 115 9.98 9.88 6.65
C ALA A 115 10.80 9.27 7.80
N ASP A 116 11.22 8.03 7.63
CA ASP A 116 12.15 7.40 8.56
C ASP A 116 13.50 8.14 8.49
N THR A 117 13.97 8.66 9.62
CA THR A 117 15.20 9.46 9.68
C THR A 117 16.47 8.67 9.39
N VAL A 118 16.42 7.34 9.51
CA VAL A 118 17.54 6.43 9.27
C VAL A 118 17.56 5.98 7.81
N THR A 119 16.45 5.45 7.29
CA THR A 119 16.41 4.93 5.91
C THR A 119 16.15 6.01 4.86
N ARG A 120 15.62 7.17 5.28
CA ARG A 120 15.14 8.25 4.40
C ARG A 120 14.05 7.79 3.43
N GLU A 121 13.29 6.79 3.84
CA GLU A 121 12.14 6.30 3.11
C GLU A 121 10.85 6.83 3.73
N LEU A 122 9.82 6.89 2.91
CA LEU A 122 8.48 7.26 3.29
C LEU A 122 7.54 6.09 2.98
N GLU A 123 6.66 5.79 3.92
CA GLU A 123 5.61 4.80 3.72
C GLU A 123 4.50 5.36 2.83
N VAL A 124 4.11 4.59 1.83
CA VAL A 124 3.04 4.88 0.89
C VAL A 124 2.04 3.73 0.93
N ASP A 125 0.79 4.07 1.23
CA ASP A 125 -0.30 3.09 1.29
C ASP A 125 -0.90 2.93 -0.11
N VAL A 126 -0.91 1.71 -0.62
CA VAL A 126 -1.48 1.37 -1.93
C VAL A 126 -2.65 0.40 -1.75
N LEU A 127 -3.85 0.85 -2.10
CA LEU A 127 -5.05 0.02 -2.08
C LEU A 127 -5.09 -0.90 -3.30
N PHE A 128 -5.58 -2.12 -3.08
CA PHE A 128 -5.96 -3.01 -4.17
C PHE A 128 -7.26 -2.53 -4.83
N GLU A 129 -7.32 -2.55 -6.17
CA GLU A 129 -8.61 -2.39 -6.85
C GLU A 129 -9.49 -3.64 -6.70
N GLN A 130 -8.86 -4.80 -6.59
CA GLN A 130 -9.49 -6.08 -6.28
C GLN A 130 -8.61 -6.83 -5.29
N LEU A 131 -9.20 -7.22 -4.15
CA LEU A 131 -8.47 -7.98 -3.14
C LEU A 131 -8.06 -9.37 -3.67
N PRO A 132 -6.86 -9.85 -3.31
CA PRO A 132 -6.44 -11.19 -3.64
C PRO A 132 -7.31 -12.22 -2.89
N ASP A 133 -7.58 -13.35 -3.55
CA ASP A 133 -8.19 -14.53 -2.95
C ASP A 133 -7.27 -15.75 -3.21
N PRO A 134 -6.76 -16.44 -2.17
CA PRO A 134 -6.88 -16.09 -0.76
C PRO A 134 -6.09 -14.82 -0.41
N LEU A 135 -6.63 -14.03 0.54
CA LEU A 135 -5.97 -12.88 1.14
C LEU A 135 -5.09 -13.34 2.30
N ILE A 136 -3.80 -12.99 2.25
CA ILE A 136 -2.84 -13.28 3.30
C ILE A 136 -2.34 -11.96 3.88
N ILE A 137 -2.75 -11.66 5.11
CA ILE A 137 -2.29 -10.46 5.82
C ILE A 137 -0.82 -10.63 6.19
N GLY A 138 -0.01 -9.63 5.86
CA GLY A 138 1.44 -9.67 6.05
C GLY A 138 2.20 -10.42 4.96
N GLU A 139 1.57 -10.77 3.83
CA GLU A 139 2.30 -11.23 2.65
C GLU A 139 3.21 -10.11 2.12
N GLU A 140 4.44 -10.47 1.74
CA GLU A 140 5.38 -9.57 1.09
C GLU A 140 4.86 -9.19 -0.31
N ALA A 141 4.98 -7.91 -0.66
CA ALA A 141 4.55 -7.39 -1.95
C ALA A 141 5.50 -6.30 -2.44
N GLU A 142 5.69 -6.25 -3.75
CA GLU A 142 6.40 -5.19 -4.44
C GLU A 142 5.39 -4.27 -5.13
N VAL A 143 5.62 -2.96 -5.05
CA VAL A 143 4.75 -1.95 -5.66
C VAL A 143 5.52 -1.20 -6.74
N PHE A 144 4.94 -1.15 -7.94
CA PHE A 144 5.46 -0.42 -9.09
C PHE A 144 4.61 0.82 -9.33
N ILE A 145 5.22 1.98 -9.22
CA ILE A 145 4.57 3.28 -9.41
C ILE A 145 5.34 4.05 -10.48
N ALA A 146 4.65 4.52 -11.51
CA ALA A 146 5.27 5.29 -12.58
C ALA A 146 5.55 6.73 -12.09
N THR A 147 6.82 7.11 -11.96
CA THR A 147 7.23 8.45 -11.48
C THR A 147 7.21 9.52 -12.57
N ALA A 148 7.22 9.13 -13.83
CA ALA A 148 7.10 10.04 -14.97
C ALA A 148 6.46 9.31 -16.16
N GLU A 149 5.75 10.05 -17.00
CA GLU A 149 5.22 9.57 -18.28
C GLU A 149 5.76 10.47 -19.39
N GLU A 150 6.35 9.87 -20.41
CA GLU A 150 6.76 10.54 -21.63
C GLU A 150 6.39 9.64 -22.82
N ARG A 151 5.90 10.26 -23.90
CA ARG A 151 5.41 9.54 -25.07
C ARG A 151 6.36 9.71 -26.23
N GLY A 152 6.61 8.60 -26.93
CA GLY A 152 7.45 8.58 -28.13
C GLY A 152 7.87 7.15 -28.49
N PRO A 153 8.73 6.98 -29.52
CA PRO A 153 9.23 5.69 -29.93
C PRO A 153 9.98 5.03 -28.77
N ALA A 154 9.54 3.84 -28.35
CA ALA A 154 10.19 3.05 -27.31
C ALA A 154 10.74 1.76 -27.90
N ILE A 155 11.94 1.38 -27.47
CA ILE A 155 12.62 0.17 -27.89
C ILE A 155 12.93 -0.72 -26.68
N PRO A 156 12.93 -2.05 -26.84
CA PRO A 156 13.42 -2.94 -25.80
C PRO A 156 14.87 -2.63 -25.44
N LEU A 157 15.21 -2.67 -24.16
CA LEU A 157 16.61 -2.50 -23.71
C LEU A 157 17.54 -3.54 -24.35
N SER A 158 17.03 -4.73 -24.68
CA SER A 158 17.78 -5.78 -25.39
C SER A 158 18.14 -5.45 -26.85
N ALA A 159 17.53 -4.41 -27.44
CA ALA A 159 17.89 -3.93 -28.78
C ALA A 159 19.07 -2.95 -28.78
N LEU A 160 19.43 -2.40 -27.60
CA LEU A 160 20.53 -1.46 -27.48
C LEU A 160 21.87 -2.16 -27.66
N MET A 161 22.78 -1.49 -28.36
CA MET A 161 24.16 -1.90 -28.46
C MET A 161 25.11 -0.71 -28.37
N ILE A 162 26.32 -0.98 -27.91
CA ILE A 162 27.40 0.00 -27.90
C ILE A 162 28.34 -0.32 -29.05
N ARG A 163 28.62 0.69 -29.88
CA ARG A 163 29.59 0.59 -30.98
C ARG A 163 30.42 1.86 -31.05
N ASP A 164 31.74 1.72 -31.11
CA ASP A 164 32.67 2.86 -31.20
C ASP A 164 32.45 3.92 -30.10
N GLY A 165 32.08 3.48 -28.90
CA GLY A 165 31.77 4.34 -27.75
C GLY A 165 30.40 5.02 -27.77
N LYS A 166 29.56 4.72 -28.77
CA LYS A 166 28.23 5.30 -28.94
C LYS A 166 27.13 4.27 -28.71
N THR A 167 26.09 4.67 -27.98
CA THR A 167 24.89 3.86 -27.78
C THR A 167 23.95 4.03 -28.98
N GLY A 168 23.49 2.91 -29.53
CA GLY A 168 22.68 2.89 -30.72
C GLY A 168 21.89 1.60 -30.86
N VAL A 169 21.17 1.49 -31.98
CA VAL A 169 20.48 0.28 -32.38
C VAL A 169 20.83 -0.09 -33.82
N LEU A 170 20.57 -1.34 -34.19
CA LEU A 170 20.56 -1.74 -35.61
C LEU A 170 19.16 -1.55 -36.17
N VAL A 171 19.01 -0.67 -37.14
CA VAL A 171 17.79 -0.52 -37.94
C VAL A 171 17.86 -1.40 -39.19
N VAL A 172 16.71 -1.89 -39.65
CA VAL A 172 16.61 -2.66 -40.90
C VAL A 172 16.20 -1.73 -42.04
N GLU A 173 17.13 -1.45 -42.94
CA GLU A 173 16.92 -0.66 -44.15
C GLU A 173 17.16 -1.54 -45.38
N LYS A 174 16.16 -1.69 -46.27
CA LYS A 174 16.29 -2.44 -47.53
C LYS A 174 16.90 -3.85 -47.34
N ASN A 175 16.44 -4.58 -46.32
CA ASN A 175 16.94 -5.91 -45.90
C ASN A 175 18.40 -5.94 -45.43
N THR A 176 18.98 -4.79 -45.09
CA THR A 176 20.31 -4.69 -44.51
C THR A 176 20.27 -3.95 -43.18
N THR A 177 21.18 -4.27 -42.27
CA THR A 177 21.29 -3.59 -40.98
C THR A 177 22.11 -2.30 -41.11
N ALA A 178 21.69 -1.23 -40.46
CA ALA A 178 22.50 -0.01 -40.30
C ALA A 178 22.57 0.35 -38.82
N PHE A 179 23.77 0.67 -38.33
CA PHE A 179 23.90 1.19 -36.97
C PHE A 179 23.44 2.64 -36.93
N ARG A 180 22.57 2.94 -35.99
CA ARG A 180 22.08 4.29 -35.75
C ARG A 180 22.26 4.64 -34.29
N GLU A 181 22.99 5.72 -34.06
CA GLU A 181 23.15 6.31 -32.74
C GLU A 181 21.80 6.86 -32.27
N VAL A 182 21.44 6.57 -31.02
CA VAL A 182 20.18 7.02 -30.42
C VAL A 182 20.44 7.76 -29.12
N SER A 183 19.64 8.78 -28.84
CA SER A 183 19.61 9.44 -27.54
C SER A 183 18.41 8.92 -26.75
N LEU A 184 18.66 8.37 -25.58
CA LEU A 184 17.64 7.78 -24.72
C LEU A 184 17.01 8.82 -23.79
N GLY A 185 15.73 8.65 -23.49
CA GLY A 185 14.95 9.43 -22.53
C GLY A 185 14.59 8.59 -21.32
N LEU A 186 13.33 8.67 -20.87
CA LEU A 186 12.82 7.81 -19.81
C LEU A 186 13.01 6.32 -20.15
N GLN A 187 13.39 5.54 -19.15
CA GLN A 187 13.56 4.10 -19.26
C GLN A 187 12.89 3.41 -18.07
N ASN A 188 12.37 2.21 -18.31
CA ASN A 188 11.94 1.28 -17.27
C ASN A 188 12.73 -0.03 -17.42
N ASP A 189 12.41 -1.05 -16.62
CA ASP A 189 13.15 -2.32 -16.58
C ASP A 189 13.19 -3.09 -17.91
N LYS A 190 12.35 -2.73 -18.90
CA LYS A 190 12.22 -3.45 -20.17
C LYS A 190 12.45 -2.59 -21.40
N MET A 191 12.06 -1.32 -21.35
CA MET A 191 11.97 -0.44 -22.49
C MET A 191 12.68 0.89 -22.21
N ALA A 192 13.34 1.44 -23.23
CA ALA A 192 13.84 2.80 -23.22
C ALA A 192 13.13 3.65 -24.28
N LEU A 193 12.76 4.86 -23.90
CA LEU A 193 12.28 5.86 -24.83
C LEU A 193 13.43 6.42 -25.65
N VAL A 194 13.21 6.65 -26.94
CA VAL A 194 14.18 7.24 -27.86
C VAL A 194 13.77 8.67 -28.16
N VAL A 195 14.53 9.63 -27.64
CA VAL A 195 14.29 11.07 -27.82
C VAL A 195 14.81 11.57 -29.16
N LYS A 196 15.90 10.95 -29.66
CA LYS A 196 16.49 11.27 -30.97
C LYS A 196 17.09 10.02 -31.61
N GLY A 197 17.05 9.97 -32.94
CA GLY A 197 17.74 8.95 -33.73
C GLY A 197 16.83 7.83 -34.26
N LEU A 198 15.55 7.79 -33.89
CA LEU A 198 14.57 6.88 -34.50
C LEU A 198 13.25 7.60 -34.78
N SER A 199 12.58 7.15 -35.84
CA SER A 199 11.21 7.56 -36.17
C SER A 199 10.22 6.43 -35.90
N GLU A 200 8.96 6.77 -35.71
CA GLU A 200 7.89 5.79 -35.52
C GLU A 200 7.76 4.89 -36.77
N GLY A 201 7.58 3.59 -36.55
CA GLY A 201 7.46 2.58 -37.61
C GLY A 201 8.77 2.02 -38.15
N GLU A 202 9.93 2.49 -37.68
CA GLU A 202 11.22 1.90 -38.07
C GLU A 202 11.44 0.53 -37.41
N LEU A 203 11.92 -0.44 -38.21
CA LEU A 203 12.21 -1.78 -37.71
C LEU A 203 13.59 -1.82 -37.06
N VAL A 204 13.62 -2.21 -35.79
CA VAL A 204 14.83 -2.35 -34.99
C VAL A 204 15.10 -3.83 -34.71
N VAL A 205 16.36 -4.23 -34.81
CA VAL A 205 16.80 -5.59 -34.45
C VAL A 205 16.81 -5.74 -32.93
N ILE A 206 16.03 -6.70 -32.44
CA ILE A 206 16.03 -7.11 -31.04
C ILE A 206 17.19 -8.09 -30.85
N GLU A 207 17.99 -7.93 -29.79
CA GLU A 207 19.15 -8.76 -29.47
C GLU A 207 20.16 -8.87 -30.64
N PRO A 208 20.92 -7.79 -30.95
CA PRO A 208 21.81 -7.73 -32.11
C PRO A 208 23.05 -8.64 -32.02
N GLY A 209 23.08 -9.65 -31.13
CA GLY A 209 24.23 -10.48 -30.80
C GLY A 209 25.03 -10.95 -32.02
N GLY A 210 26.21 -10.36 -32.22
CA GLY A 210 27.13 -10.71 -33.31
C GLY A 210 26.81 -10.11 -34.68
N LEU A 211 25.70 -9.38 -34.84
CA LEU A 211 25.34 -8.72 -36.08
C LEU A 211 26.15 -7.44 -36.29
N LYS A 212 26.66 -7.28 -37.51
CA LYS A 212 27.37 -6.08 -37.97
C LYS A 212 26.46 -5.26 -38.89
N PRO A 213 26.65 -3.94 -38.99
CA PRO A 213 26.06 -3.14 -40.04
C PRO A 213 26.41 -3.69 -41.43
N ALA A 214 25.54 -3.40 -42.40
CA ALA A 214 25.56 -3.88 -43.77
C ALA A 214 25.40 -5.42 -43.91
N GLN A 215 24.87 -6.11 -42.89
CA GLN A 215 24.51 -7.51 -43.02
C GLN A 215 23.10 -7.67 -43.58
N LYS A 216 22.94 -8.61 -44.51
CA LYS A 216 21.62 -8.99 -45.01
C LYS A 216 20.85 -9.72 -43.92
N VAL A 217 19.63 -9.27 -43.65
CA VAL A 217 18.73 -9.86 -42.66
C VAL A 217 17.37 -10.11 -43.29
N ARG A 218 16.66 -11.10 -42.75
CA ARG A 218 15.27 -11.38 -43.09
C ARG A 218 14.44 -11.02 -41.86
N THR A 219 13.46 -10.15 -42.04
CA THR A 219 12.54 -9.75 -40.96
C THR A 219 11.63 -10.93 -40.61
N VAL A 220 11.50 -11.18 -39.32
CA VAL A 220 10.48 -12.04 -38.72
C VAL A 220 9.70 -11.10 -37.82
N ILE A 221 8.44 -10.83 -38.16
CA ILE A 221 7.54 -9.94 -37.42
C ILE A 221 6.72 -10.79 -36.46
#